data_AF-W7QJW7-F1
#
_entry.id   AF-W7QJW7-F1
#
_cell.length_a   1.000
_cell.length_b   1.000
_cell.length_c   1.000
_cell.angle_alpha   90.00
_cell.angle_beta   90.00
_cell.angle_gamma   90.00
#
_symmetry.space_group_name_H-M   'P 1'
#
loop_
_entity.id
_entity.type
_entity.pdbx_description
1 polymer ?
#
loop_
_entity_poly.entity_id
_entity_poly.type
_entity_poly.pdbx_seq_one_letter_code
_entity_poly.pdbx_strand_id
1 'polypeptide(L)'
;MPLLAEADTRDGVSVVVINQGEELLQVVRYLDEQALAFRYPLLDPGQVMMRTMESPGLPTTVLFNPEGHAVERHVGELSRAQLDNWLSRH
;
A
#
# COMPACT_ATOMS: atom_id res chain seq x y z
N MET A 1 0.98 3.90 8.28
CA MET A 1 1.96 4.16 7.20
C MET A 1 1.86 5.60 6.68
N PRO A 2 2.44 6.60 7.39
CA PRO A 2 2.30 8.02 7.01
C PRO A 2 2.86 8.37 5.63
N LEU A 3 3.97 7.75 5.23
CA LEU A 3 4.60 7.99 3.92
C LEU A 3 3.65 7.68 2.75
N LEU A 4 2.90 6.58 2.84
CA LEU A 4 1.96 6.19 1.79
C LEU A 4 0.71 7.08 1.79
N ALA A 5 0.24 7.53 2.95
CA ALA A 5 -0.87 8.48 3.03
C ALA A 5 -0.51 9.84 2.40
N GLU A 6 0.72 10.31 2.61
CA GLU A 6 1.23 11.50 1.91
C GLU A 6 1.27 11.29 0.39
N ALA A 7 1.73 10.13 -0.07
CA ALA A 7 1.79 9.82 -1.50
C ALA A 7 0.39 9.78 -2.15
N ASP A 8 -0.65 9.32 -1.43
CA ASP A 8 -2.05 9.31 -1.91
C ASP A 8 -2.61 10.72 -2.15
N THR A 9 -1.95 11.76 -1.63
CA THR A 9 -2.31 13.16 -1.88
C THR A 9 -1.66 13.76 -3.13
N ARG A 10 -0.70 13.06 -3.76
CA ARG A 10 -0.01 13.54 -4.96
C ARG A 10 -0.88 13.30 -6.21
N ASP A 11 -0.96 14.31 -7.08
CA ASP A 11 -1.65 14.17 -8.36
C ASP A 11 -1.03 13.05 -9.22
N GLY A 12 -1.88 12.23 -9.82
CA GLY A 12 -1.45 11.09 -10.66
C GLY A 12 -1.00 9.85 -9.88
N VAL A 13 -1.02 9.89 -8.54
CA VAL A 13 -0.74 8.73 -7.68
C VAL A 13 -2.04 8.26 -7.02
N SER A 14 -2.22 6.95 -6.90
CA SER A 14 -3.30 6.36 -6.12
C SER A 14 -2.74 5.24 -5.27
N VAL A 15 -3.02 5.28 -3.98
CA VAL A 15 -2.55 4.30 -3.01
C VAL A 15 -3.71 3.42 -2.58
N VAL A 16 -3.53 2.11 -2.77
CA VAL A 16 -4.45 1.09 -2.27
C VAL A 16 -3.74 0.36 -1.13
N VAL A 17 -4.32 0.41 0.07
CA VAL A 17 -3.82 -0.35 1.23
C VAL A 17 -4.73 -1.55 1.46
N ILE A 18 -4.14 -2.74 1.56
CA ILE A 18 -4.87 -4.00 1.70
C ILE A 18 -4.47 -4.62 3.04
N ASN A 19 -5.38 -4.62 4.00
CA ASN A 19 -5.18 -5.11 5.37
C ASN A 19 -5.40 -6.63 5.41
N GLN A 20 -4.43 -7.39 5.91
CA GLN A 20 -4.30 -8.83 5.68
C GLN A 20 -4.67 -9.63 6.93
N GLY A 21 -5.81 -10.33 6.90
CA GLY A 21 -6.28 -11.11 8.06
C GLY A 21 -6.74 -10.26 9.25
N GLU A 22 -6.94 -8.95 9.04
CA GLU A 22 -7.37 -8.00 10.07
C GLU A 22 -8.88 -7.74 9.98
N GLU A 23 -9.52 -7.55 11.13
CA GLU A 23 -10.93 -7.21 11.21
C GLU A 23 -11.18 -5.73 10.91
N LEU A 24 -12.35 -5.41 10.34
CA LEU A 24 -12.72 -4.04 9.97
C LEU A 24 -12.51 -3.04 11.13
N LEU A 25 -12.96 -3.40 12.34
CA LEU A 25 -12.85 -2.50 13.49
C LEU A 25 -11.38 -2.23 13.89
N GLN A 26 -10.50 -3.21 13.75
CA GLN A 26 -9.07 -3.03 14.05
C GLN A 26 -8.44 -2.05 13.07
N VAL A 27 -8.73 -2.23 11.77
CA VAL A 27 -8.23 -1.36 10.71
C VAL A 27 -8.72 0.07 10.88
N VAL A 28 -10.04 0.28 11.07
CA VAL A 28 -10.62 1.61 11.26
C VAL A 28 -10.01 2.32 12.47
N ARG A 29 -9.91 1.62 13.60
CA ARG A 29 -9.29 2.19 14.81
C ARG A 29 -7.84 2.58 14.58
N TYR A 30 -7.04 1.73 13.94
CA TYR A 30 -5.66 2.07 13.63
C TYR A 30 -5.56 3.31 12.73
N LEU A 31 -6.37 3.38 11.67
CA LEU A 31 -6.38 4.54 10.77
C LEU A 31 -6.77 5.83 11.50
N ASP A 32 -7.81 5.79 12.33
CA ASP A 32 -8.24 6.94 13.15
C ASP A 32 -7.17 7.35 14.17
N GLU A 33 -6.60 6.40 14.93
CA GLU A 33 -5.58 6.64 15.95
C GLU A 33 -4.30 7.26 15.33
N GLN A 34 -3.99 6.91 14.08
CA GLN A 34 -2.84 7.45 13.34
C GLN A 34 -3.17 8.68 12.49
N ALA A 35 -4.43 9.14 12.49
CA ALA A 35 -4.94 10.20 11.62
C ALA A 35 -4.61 9.96 10.13
N LEU A 36 -4.73 8.71 9.68
CA LEU A 36 -4.46 8.30 8.30
C LEU A 36 -5.78 8.17 7.53
N ALA A 37 -5.83 8.84 6.39
CA ALA A 37 -6.92 8.68 5.42
C ALA A 37 -6.36 8.09 4.13
N PHE A 38 -7.05 7.08 3.61
CA PHE A 38 -6.80 6.51 2.29
C PHE A 38 -8.11 6.45 1.53
N ARG A 39 -8.05 6.64 0.21
CA ARG A 39 -9.23 6.43 -0.63
C ARG A 39 -9.67 4.97 -0.69
N TYR A 40 -8.71 4.05 -0.62
CA TYR A 40 -8.96 2.60 -0.77
C TYR A 40 -8.31 1.77 0.36
N PRO A 41 -8.87 1.82 1.60
CA PRO A 41 -8.48 0.92 2.68
C PRO A 41 -9.28 -0.39 2.58
N LEU A 42 -8.74 -1.36 1.86
CA LEU A 42 -9.38 -2.65 1.61
C LEU A 42 -9.04 -3.68 2.70
N LEU A 43 -9.91 -4.66 2.86
CA LEU A 43 -9.70 -5.82 3.73
C LEU A 43 -9.47 -7.07 2.88
N ASP A 44 -8.57 -7.93 3.33
CA ASP A 44 -8.32 -9.26 2.79
C ASP A 44 -8.29 -10.29 3.93
N PRO A 45 -9.46 -10.65 4.50
CA PRO A 45 -9.54 -11.56 5.63
C PRO A 45 -9.07 -12.97 5.28
N GLY A 46 -9.17 -13.37 4.01
CA GLY A 46 -8.70 -14.67 3.52
C GLY A 46 -7.22 -14.70 3.15
N GLN A 47 -6.51 -13.57 3.30
CA GLN A 47 -5.11 -13.38 2.91
C GLN A 47 -4.82 -13.88 1.48
N VAL A 48 -5.77 -13.66 0.57
CA VAL A 48 -5.69 -14.15 -0.81
C VAL A 48 -4.66 -13.35 -1.60
N MET A 49 -4.55 -12.04 -1.34
CA MET A 49 -3.65 -11.15 -2.06
C MET A 49 -2.18 -11.46 -1.80
N MET A 50 -1.82 -12.02 -0.63
CA MET A 50 -0.45 -12.52 -0.44
C MET A 50 -0.03 -13.50 -1.53
N ARG A 51 -0.90 -14.43 -1.90
CA ARG A 51 -0.63 -15.41 -2.96
C ARG A 51 -0.74 -14.77 -4.33
N THR A 52 -1.79 -13.98 -4.58
CA THR A 52 -2.01 -13.34 -5.89
C THR A 52 -0.89 -12.38 -6.27
N MET A 53 -0.32 -11.68 -5.29
CA MET A 53 0.78 -10.72 -5.49
C MET A 53 2.17 -11.37 -5.30
N GLU A 54 2.24 -12.68 -5.11
CA GLU A 54 3.49 -13.41 -4.83
C GLU A 54 4.33 -12.73 -3.73
N SER A 55 3.64 -12.27 -2.69
CA SER A 55 4.21 -11.53 -1.57
C SER A 55 4.79 -12.51 -0.56
N PRO A 56 6.13 -12.56 -0.36
CA PRO A 56 6.76 -13.52 0.55
C PRO A 56 6.55 -13.19 2.03
N GLY A 57 6.04 -11.99 2.35
CA GLY A 57 5.77 -11.55 3.72
C GLY A 57 5.17 -10.14 3.76
N LEU A 58 4.86 -9.65 4.97
CA LEU A 58 4.41 -8.27 5.18
C LEU A 58 5.49 -7.41 5.83
N PRO A 59 5.43 -6.08 5.59
CA PRO A 59 4.66 -5.44 4.53
C PRO A 59 5.27 -5.72 3.15
N THR A 60 4.46 -5.71 2.09
CA THR A 60 4.92 -5.72 0.70
C THR A 60 4.25 -4.58 -0.05
N THR A 61 5.03 -3.76 -0.76
CA THR A 61 4.54 -2.66 -1.60
C THR A 61 4.87 -2.96 -3.06
N VAL A 62 3.90 -2.74 -3.94
CA VAL A 62 4.03 -2.94 -5.40
C VAL A 62 3.64 -1.65 -6.09
N LEU A 63 4.44 -1.20 -7.07
CA LEU A 63 4.08 -0.09 -7.94
C LEU A 63 3.46 -0.63 -9.22
N PHE A 64 2.32 -0.07 -9.60
CA PHE A 64 1.69 -0.31 -10.90
C PHE A 64 1.84 0.92 -11.79
N ASN A 65 2.16 0.71 -13.06
CA ASN A 65 2.18 1.78 -14.06
C ASN A 65 0.74 2.08 -14.58
N PRO A 66 0.55 3.13 -15.40
CA PRO A 66 -0.77 3.48 -15.94
C PRO A 66 -1.46 2.39 -16.77
N GLU A 67 -0.69 1.46 -17.37
CA GLU A 67 -1.22 0.31 -18.09
C GLU A 67 -1.66 -0.84 -17.17
N GLY A 68 -1.45 -0.72 -15.85
CA GLY A 68 -1.81 -1.73 -14.85
C GLY A 68 -0.76 -2.83 -14.68
N HIS A 69 0.46 -2.65 -15.17
CA HIS A 69 1.56 -3.59 -14.97
C HIS A 69 2.32 -3.30 -13.69
N ALA A 70 2.63 -4.34 -12.91
CA ALA A 70 3.54 -4.22 -11.78
C ALA A 70 4.97 -3.99 -12.28
N VAL A 71 5.55 -2.83 -11.95
CA VAL A 71 6.88 -2.41 -12.42
C VAL A 71 7.94 -2.42 -11.33
N GLU A 72 7.54 -2.28 -10.06
CA GLU A 72 8.43 -2.33 -8.91
C GLU A 72 7.80 -3.13 -7.77
N ARG A 73 8.61 -3.78 -6.94
CA ARG A 73 8.17 -4.51 -5.74
C ARG A 73 9.20 -4.36 -4.62
N HIS A 74 8.73 -4.16 -3.39
CA HIS A 74 9.57 -4.11 -2.20
C HIS A 74 8.92 -4.88 -1.05
N VAL A 75 9.72 -5.72 -0.40
CA VAL A 75 9.34 -6.49 0.79
C VAL A 75 10.01 -5.84 2.00
N GLY A 76 9.24 -5.62 3.05
CA GLY A 76 9.65 -4.83 4.21
C GLY A 76 9.23 -3.36 4.09
N GLU A 77 9.62 -2.56 5.09
CA GLU A 77 9.25 -1.16 5.13
C GLU A 77 9.86 -0.39 3.95
N LEU A 78 9.02 0.40 3.27
CA LEU A 78 9.44 1.23 2.15
C LEU A 78 9.98 2.57 2.67
N SER A 79 11.21 2.92 2.32
CA SER A 79 11.79 4.22 2.66
C SER A 79 11.30 5.33 1.71
N ARG A 80 11.35 6.59 2.19
CA ARG A 80 11.03 7.77 1.35
C ARG A 80 11.89 7.84 0.09
N ALA A 81 13.20 7.62 0.22
CA ALA A 81 14.12 7.67 -0.92
C ALA A 81 13.78 6.60 -1.98
N GLN A 82 13.34 5.41 -1.57
CA GLN A 82 12.89 4.38 -2.51
C GLN A 82 11.59 4.79 -3.21
N LEU A 83 10.61 5.29 -2.46
CA LEU A 83 9.34 5.74 -3.02
C LEU A 83 9.53 6.90 -4.02
N ASP A 84 10.30 7.92 -3.66
CA ASP A 84 10.54 9.05 -4.55
C ASP A 84 11.32 8.62 -5.81
N ASN A 85 12.27 7.69 -5.69
CA ASN A 85 12.95 7.12 -6.85
C ASN A 85 11.98 6.37 -7.78
N TRP A 86 11.12 5.52 -7.22
CA TRP A 86 10.07 4.81 -7.97
C TRP A 86 9.17 5.74 -8.76
N LEU A 87 8.64 6.78 -8.11
CA LEU A 87 7.71 7.76 -8.69
C LEU A 87 8.40 8.76 -9.65
N SER A 88 9.73 8.87 -9.63
CA SER A 88 10.45 9.72 -10.58
C SER A 88 10.73 9.04 -11.92
N ARG A 89 10.66 7.70 -11.96
CA ARG A 89 11.01 6.88 -13.12
C ARG A 89 9.79 6.48 -13.97
N HIS A 90 8.60 6.55 -13.41
CA HIS A 90 7.33 6.09 -13.97
C HIS A 90 6.25 7.15 -13.78
#